data_AF-A0A554I737-F1
#
_entry.id   AF-A0A554I737-F1
#
_cell.length_a   1.000
_cell.length_b   1.000
_cell.length_c   1.000
_cell.angle_alpha   90.00
_cell.angle_beta   90.00
_cell.angle_gamma   90.00
#
_symmetry.space_group_name_H-M   'P 1'
#
loop_
_entity.id
_entity.type
_entity.pdbx_description
1 polymer ?
#
loop_
_entity_poly.entity_id
_entity_poly.type
_entity_poly.pdbx_seq_one_letter_code
_entity_poly.pdbx_strand_id
1 'polypeptide(L)'
;MKKPFYAYTHMNCALSEKQGNSFWDIAAILSVPLSHFKKTAGCSKGNAIHILGVSDIGKYFQIKILDPVQIGVGKLLGFNFDVIPDSEFRNALQKYQSYLDKFVIAVFLVKKRRKEVIVVVRLNNCDVTPIKKRRKR
;
A
#
# COMPACT_ATOMS: atom_id res chain seq x y z
N MET A 1 13.37 -12.93 -16.31
CA MET A 1 12.44 -13.39 -15.25
C MET A 1 11.40 -12.31 -14.99
N LYS A 2 10.11 -12.60 -15.23
CA LYS A 2 9.00 -11.68 -14.88
C LYS A 2 8.96 -11.53 -13.35
N LYS A 3 9.11 -10.30 -12.84
CA LYS A 3 9.05 -10.04 -11.39
C LYS A 3 7.62 -10.32 -10.91
N PRO A 4 7.44 -11.06 -9.80
CA PRO A 4 6.10 -11.32 -9.30
C PRO A 4 5.56 -10.05 -8.65
N PHE A 5 4.55 -9.47 -9.29
CA PHE A 5 3.76 -8.36 -8.77
C PHE A 5 2.69 -8.90 -7.84
N TYR A 6 2.59 -8.37 -6.63
CA TYR A 6 1.60 -8.82 -5.66
C TYR A 6 0.56 -7.74 -5.44
N ALA A 7 -0.52 -7.85 -6.19
CA ALA A 7 -1.78 -7.22 -5.83
C ALA A 7 -2.36 -8.02 -4.64
N TYR A 8 -2.52 -7.39 -3.47
CA TYR A 8 -3.24 -7.98 -2.35
C TYR A 8 -4.74 -7.86 -2.57
N THR A 9 -5.19 -8.58 -3.58
CA THR A 9 -6.53 -8.51 -4.16
C THR A 9 -6.64 -9.73 -5.07
N HIS A 10 -7.74 -10.48 -4.94
CA HIS A 10 -8.01 -11.80 -5.51
C HIS A 10 -7.45 -13.04 -4.79
N MET A 11 -6.14 -13.16 -4.49
CA MET A 11 -5.63 -14.44 -3.92
C MET A 11 -6.11 -14.75 -2.49
N ASN A 12 -6.38 -13.73 -1.66
CA ASN A 12 -7.05 -13.92 -0.37
C ASN A 12 -8.57 -13.81 -0.46
N CYS A 13 -9.11 -13.18 -1.52
CA CYS A 13 -10.54 -13.21 -1.78
C CYS A 13 -11.00 -14.65 -2.05
N ALA A 14 -10.25 -15.47 -2.80
CA ALA A 14 -10.58 -16.88 -3.01
C ALA A 14 -10.61 -17.72 -1.71
N LEU A 15 -9.84 -17.35 -0.69
CA LEU A 15 -9.90 -17.98 0.64
C LEU A 15 -11.08 -17.48 1.49
N SER A 16 -11.48 -16.22 1.30
CA SER A 16 -12.64 -15.60 1.98
C SER A 16 -13.97 -15.96 1.33
N GLU A 17 -13.98 -16.25 0.03
CA GLU A 17 -15.10 -16.75 -0.78
C GLU A 17 -15.58 -18.13 -0.28
N LYS A 18 -14.65 -18.99 0.14
CA LYS A 18 -14.98 -20.24 0.83
C LYS A 18 -15.66 -20.04 2.19
N GLN A 19 -15.63 -18.84 2.76
CA GLN A 19 -16.17 -18.51 4.09
C GLN A 19 -17.38 -17.56 4.04
N GLY A 20 -17.94 -17.28 2.85
CA GLY A 20 -19.23 -16.58 2.73
C GLY A 20 -19.22 -15.07 3.02
N ASN A 21 -18.05 -14.43 3.08
CA ASN A 21 -17.95 -12.98 3.29
C ASN A 21 -17.81 -12.20 1.98
N SER A 22 -18.50 -11.05 1.92
CA SER A 22 -18.65 -10.20 0.74
C SER A 22 -17.31 -9.68 0.21
N PHE A 23 -17.18 -9.78 -1.11
CA PHE A 23 -16.04 -9.43 -1.95
C PHE A 23 -15.67 -7.93 -1.96
N TRP A 24 -14.60 -7.59 -2.69
CA TRP A 24 -14.40 -6.30 -3.43
C TRP A 24 -13.35 -5.29 -2.92
N ASP A 25 -12.41 -5.64 -2.05
CA ASP A 25 -11.46 -4.65 -1.54
C ASP A 25 -9.96 -4.92 -1.86
N ILE A 26 -9.39 -4.11 -2.76
CA ILE A 26 -7.94 -3.92 -2.88
C ILE A 26 -7.45 -3.27 -1.60
N ALA A 27 -7.03 -4.06 -0.61
CA ALA A 27 -6.42 -3.48 0.57
C ALA A 27 -5.05 -2.89 0.23
N ALA A 28 -4.25 -3.53 -0.63
CA ALA A 28 -3.00 -2.96 -1.14
C ALA A 28 -2.51 -3.63 -2.44
N ILE A 29 -1.59 -3.01 -3.16
CA ILE A 29 -0.81 -3.59 -4.25
C ILE A 29 0.66 -3.24 -4.04
N LEU A 30 1.53 -4.24 -4.14
CA LEU A 30 2.95 -4.17 -3.81
C LEU A 30 3.80 -4.62 -5.00
N SER A 31 4.92 -3.93 -5.22
CA SER A 31 5.91 -4.36 -6.21
C SER A 31 6.73 -5.60 -5.79
N VAL A 32 6.53 -6.12 -4.57
CA VAL A 32 7.18 -7.32 -4.01
C VAL A 32 6.21 -8.15 -3.17
N PRO A 33 6.48 -9.46 -2.93
CA PRO A 33 5.61 -10.31 -2.11
C PRO A 33 5.38 -9.81 -0.69
N LEU A 34 4.16 -10.03 -0.16
CA LEU A 34 3.83 -9.72 1.25
C LEU A 34 4.67 -10.50 2.26
N SER A 35 5.15 -11.69 1.91
CA SER A 35 6.04 -12.49 2.77
C SER A 35 7.36 -11.78 3.10
N HIS A 36 7.71 -10.71 2.38
CA HIS A 36 8.89 -9.89 2.66
C HIS A 36 8.68 -8.91 3.82
N PHE A 37 7.45 -8.83 4.35
CA PHE A 37 7.07 -7.93 5.42
C PHE A 37 6.73 -8.68 6.70
N LYS A 38 7.00 -8.03 7.83
CA LYS A 38 6.66 -8.59 9.14
C LYS A 38 5.14 -8.58 9.29
N LYS A 39 4.56 -9.75 9.57
CA LYS A 39 3.17 -9.86 10.01
C LYS A 39 3.08 -9.63 11.50
N THR A 40 2.02 -8.99 11.95
CA THR A 40 1.67 -8.86 13.36
C THR A 40 0.29 -9.44 13.60
N ALA A 41 -0.06 -9.77 14.84
CA ALA A 41 -1.41 -10.21 15.17
C ALA A 41 -2.34 -9.00 15.32
N GLY A 42 -3.59 -9.14 14.89
CA GLY A 42 -4.64 -8.12 15.01
C GLY A 42 -5.38 -7.85 13.70
N CYS A 43 -6.13 -6.75 13.66
CA CYS A 43 -6.73 -6.19 12.45
C CYS A 43 -6.31 -4.71 12.37
N SER A 44 -5.93 -4.22 11.19
CA SER A 44 -5.70 -2.78 11.00
C SER A 44 -7.04 -2.09 10.76
N LYS A 45 -7.28 -0.93 11.40
CA LYS A 45 -8.41 -0.04 11.09
C LYS A 45 -7.82 1.22 10.49
N GLY A 46 -7.93 1.42 9.18
CA GLY A 46 -7.14 2.45 8.52
C GLY A 46 -7.48 3.87 8.97
N ASN A 47 -6.51 4.56 9.56
CA ASN A 47 -6.62 5.97 9.93
C ASN A 47 -6.14 6.94 8.83
N ALA A 48 -5.56 6.43 7.74
CA ALA A 48 -4.83 7.26 6.79
C ALA A 48 -5.70 8.29 6.07
N ILE A 49 -6.99 7.99 5.88
CA ILE A 49 -7.95 8.93 5.27
C ILE A 49 -8.13 10.20 6.09
N HIS A 50 -7.89 10.15 7.40
CA HIS A 50 -8.02 11.29 8.30
C HIS A 50 -6.69 12.03 8.54
N ILE A 51 -5.57 11.42 8.16
CA ILE A 51 -4.22 11.95 8.45
C ILE A 51 -3.56 12.52 7.20
N LEU A 52 -3.74 11.89 6.04
CA LEU A 52 -3.02 12.26 4.83
C LEU A 52 -3.77 13.34 4.05
N GLY A 53 -3.07 14.41 3.71
CA GLY A 53 -3.50 15.40 2.73
C GLY A 53 -2.47 15.62 1.63
N VAL A 54 -2.82 16.45 0.64
CA VAL A 54 -1.91 16.86 -0.45
C VAL A 54 -0.64 17.53 0.10
N SER A 55 -0.76 18.27 1.20
CA SER A 55 0.38 18.89 1.90
C SER A 55 1.38 17.90 2.50
N ASP A 56 1.04 16.61 2.55
CA ASP A 56 1.89 15.56 3.10
C ASP A 56 2.71 14.82 2.04
N ILE A 57 2.50 15.13 0.77
CA ILE A 57 3.30 14.58 -0.33
C ILE A 57 4.78 14.86 -0.07
N GLY A 58 5.58 13.81 -0.14
CA GLY A 58 7.00 13.83 0.13
C GLY A 58 7.40 13.64 1.60
N LYS A 59 6.45 13.60 2.54
CA LYS A 59 6.71 13.30 3.95
C LYS A 59 6.80 11.79 4.21
N TYR A 60 7.36 11.43 5.35
CA TYR A 60 7.62 10.05 5.76
C TYR A 60 6.65 9.60 6.85
N PHE A 61 6.17 8.38 6.69
CA PHE A 61 5.18 7.76 7.59
C PHE A 61 5.60 6.33 7.92
N GLN A 62 5.30 5.91 9.14
CA GLN A 62 5.25 4.50 9.48
C GLN A 62 3.92 3.94 8.99
N ILE A 63 3.95 2.90 8.15
CA ILE A 63 2.79 2.37 7.43
C ILE A 63 2.48 0.94 7.90
N LYS A 64 1.19 0.64 8.08
CA LYS A 64 0.61 -0.72 8.29
C LYS A 64 -0.65 -0.84 7.42
N ILE A 65 -0.98 -2.04 6.94
CA ILE A 65 -2.17 -2.28 6.10
C ILE A 65 -3.08 -3.35 6.73
N LEU A 66 -4.31 -3.53 6.23
CA LEU A 66 -5.24 -4.60 6.64
C LEU A 66 -4.53 -5.98 6.69
N ASP A 67 -4.88 -6.82 7.67
CA ASP A 67 -4.19 -8.07 8.07
C ASP A 67 -2.77 -7.86 8.63
N PRO A 68 -2.67 -7.09 9.73
CA PRO A 68 -1.65 -6.09 10.04
C PRO A 68 -0.25 -6.51 9.61
N VAL A 69 0.02 -6.21 8.34
CA VAL A 69 1.35 -6.32 7.75
C VAL A 69 2.08 -5.01 7.98
N GLN A 70 3.21 -5.07 8.67
CA GLN A 70 4.05 -3.91 8.92
C GLN A 70 4.92 -3.65 7.70
N ILE A 71 4.47 -2.68 6.88
CA ILE A 71 5.20 -2.22 5.70
C ILE A 71 6.54 -1.59 6.11
N GLY A 72 6.51 -0.69 7.11
CA GLY A 72 7.68 0.03 7.57
C GLY A 72 7.58 1.54 7.32
N VAL A 73 8.73 2.19 7.25
CA VAL A 73 8.82 3.62 6.91
C VAL A 73 8.74 3.80 5.40
N GLY A 74 7.80 4.61 4.93
CA GLY A 74 7.65 4.96 3.52
C GLY A 74 7.47 6.46 3.32
N LYS A 75 7.86 6.95 2.15
CA LYS A 75 7.60 8.31 1.68
C LYS A 75 6.29 8.33 0.89
N LEU A 76 5.37 9.24 1.22
CA LEU A 76 4.17 9.46 0.41
C LEU A 76 4.59 10.08 -0.93
N LEU A 77 4.27 9.41 -2.04
CA LEU A 77 4.49 9.93 -3.39
C LEU A 77 3.31 10.76 -3.88
N GLY A 78 2.10 10.39 -3.44
CA GLY A 78 0.87 11.09 -3.78
C GLY A 78 -0.33 10.17 -3.70
N PHE A 79 -1.38 10.56 -4.42
CA PHE A 79 -2.65 9.87 -4.45
C PHE A 79 -3.01 9.45 -5.87
N ASN A 80 -3.80 8.39 -5.98
CA ASN A 80 -4.31 7.84 -7.24
C ASN A 80 -3.21 7.29 -8.16
N PHE A 81 -3.61 6.86 -9.36
CA PHE A 81 -2.77 6.09 -10.28
C PHE A 81 -1.63 6.92 -10.91
N ASP A 82 -1.86 8.21 -11.13
CA ASP A 82 -0.95 9.08 -11.90
C ASP A 82 0.40 9.33 -11.23
N VAL A 83 0.47 9.13 -9.91
CA VAL A 83 1.71 9.33 -9.14
C VAL A 83 2.57 8.06 -9.04
N ILE A 84 2.11 6.95 -9.61
CA ILE A 84 2.88 5.70 -9.65
C ILE A 84 4.05 5.89 -10.63
N PRO A 85 5.32 5.72 -10.19
CA PRO A 85 6.47 5.91 -11.06
C PRO A 85 6.46 5.01 -12.29
N ASP A 86 6.88 5.56 -13.43
CA ASP A 86 7.05 4.80 -14.67
C ASP A 86 8.01 3.63 -14.47
N SER A 87 7.47 2.43 -14.63
CA SER A 87 8.14 1.18 -14.33
C SER A 87 7.35 -0.01 -14.88
N GLU A 88 8.00 -1.17 -14.96
CA GLU A 88 7.32 -2.44 -15.25
C GLU A 88 6.12 -2.68 -14.32
N PHE A 89 6.18 -2.16 -13.09
CA PHE A 89 5.08 -2.18 -12.12
C PHE A 89 3.87 -1.37 -12.59
N ARG A 90 4.06 -0.11 -13.00
CA ARG A 90 2.98 0.75 -13.52
C ARG A 90 2.28 0.08 -14.70
N ASN A 91 3.06 -0.46 -15.65
CA ASN A 91 2.53 -1.17 -16.81
C ASN A 91 1.69 -2.39 -16.40
N ALA A 92 2.15 -3.16 -15.41
CA ALA A 92 1.40 -4.31 -14.89
C ALA A 92 0.09 -3.91 -14.19
N LEU A 93 0.01 -2.68 -13.65
CA LEU A 93 -1.19 -2.15 -13.00
C LEU A 93 -2.19 -1.49 -13.95
N GLN A 94 -1.80 -1.19 -15.19
CA GLN A 94 -2.64 -0.48 -16.14
C GLN A 94 -3.98 -1.18 -16.41
N LYS A 95 -4.00 -2.52 -16.42
CA LYS A 95 -5.24 -3.32 -16.53
C LYS A 95 -6.22 -3.17 -15.35
N TYR A 96 -5.76 -2.62 -14.22
CA TYR A 96 -6.57 -2.37 -13.03
C TYR A 96 -6.88 -0.88 -12.85
N GLN A 97 -6.48 -0.01 -13.78
CA GLN A 97 -6.62 1.44 -13.64
C GLN A 97 -8.08 1.85 -13.38
N SER A 98 -9.02 1.40 -14.22
CA SER A 98 -10.46 1.70 -14.07
C SER A 98 -11.05 1.24 -12.74
N TYR A 99 -10.43 0.25 -12.10
CA TYR A 99 -10.81 -0.21 -10.78
C TYR A 99 -10.17 0.66 -9.69
N LEU A 100 -8.88 0.98 -9.82
CA LEU A 100 -8.14 1.81 -8.87
C LEU A 100 -8.70 3.24 -8.80
N ASP A 101 -9.18 3.77 -9.92
CA ASP A 101 -9.80 5.10 -10.02
C ASP A 101 -11.10 5.24 -9.22
N LYS A 102 -11.72 4.12 -8.80
CA LYS A 102 -12.94 4.13 -7.98
C LYS A 102 -12.67 4.38 -6.49
N PHE A 103 -11.41 4.40 -6.07
CA PHE A 103 -11.03 4.48 -4.66
C PHE A 103 -10.00 5.58 -4.42
N VAL A 104 -10.06 6.18 -3.23
CA VAL A 104 -8.99 7.06 -2.79
C VAL A 104 -7.82 6.20 -2.29
N ILE A 105 -6.75 6.14 -3.10
CA ILE A 105 -5.54 5.38 -2.82
C ILE A 105 -4.36 6.31 -2.55
N ALA A 106 -3.47 5.89 -1.65
CA ALA A 106 -2.16 6.48 -1.47
C ALA A 106 -1.07 5.59 -2.09
N VAL A 107 -0.04 6.24 -2.62
CA VAL A 107 1.14 5.58 -3.17
C VAL A 107 2.34 5.93 -2.32
N PHE A 108 3.01 4.92 -1.78
CA PHE A 108 4.21 5.07 -0.96
C PHE A 108 5.43 4.42 -1.62
N LEU A 109 6.57 5.07 -1.45
CA LEU A 109 7.89 4.51 -1.73
C LEU A 109 8.52 4.04 -0.42
N VAL A 110 8.74 2.74 -0.31
CA VAL A 110 9.30 2.10 0.89
C VAL A 110 10.68 1.54 0.55
N LYS A 111 11.72 2.00 1.25
CA LYS A 111 13.07 1.49 1.05
C LYS A 111 13.31 0.31 1.99
N LYS A 112 13.47 -0.89 1.42
CA LYS A 112 13.82 -2.11 2.17
C LYS A 112 15.22 -2.55 1.76
N ARG A 113 16.17 -2.43 2.69
CA ARG A 113 17.60 -2.73 2.44
C ARG A 113 18.10 -1.93 1.23
N ARG A 114 18.41 -2.60 0.12
CA ARG A 114 18.88 -2.00 -1.15
C ARG A 114 17.82 -1.95 -2.25
N LYS A 115 16.56 -2.25 -1.95
CA LYS A 115 15.46 -2.25 -2.93
C LYS A 115 14.38 -1.25 -2.55
N GLU A 116 13.85 -0.61 -3.57
CA GLU A 116 12.67 0.23 -3.48
C GLU A 116 11.42 -0.59 -3.74
N VAL A 117 10.41 -0.38 -2.91
CA VAL A 117 9.12 -1.04 -3.01
C VAL A 117 8.05 0.02 -3.17
N ILE A 118 7.23 -0.11 -4.20
CA ILE A 118 6.04 0.71 -4.39
C ILE A 118 4.88 0.01 -3.68
N VAL A 119 4.17 0.79 -2.88
CA VAL A 119 2.98 0.35 -2.13
C VAL A 119 1.82 1.24 -2.52
N VAL A 120 0.82 0.68 -3.18
CA VAL A 120 -0.44 1.33 -3.52
C VAL A 120 -1.49 0.81 -2.55
N VAL A 121 -2.19 1.66 -1.81
CA VAL A 121 -3.10 1.21 -0.75
C VAL A 121 -4.28 2.14 -0.60
N ARG A 122 -5.48 1.60 -0.39
CA ARG A 122 -6.65 2.41 -0.03
C ARG A 122 -6.48 3.00 1.35
N LEU A 123 -6.91 4.25 1.51
CA LEU A 123 -6.72 5.00 2.75
C LEU A 123 -7.47 4.41 3.95
N ASN A 124 -8.61 3.76 3.73
CA ASN A 124 -9.39 3.07 4.77
C ASN A 124 -8.76 1.75 5.23
N ASN A 125 -7.77 1.25 4.49
CA ASN A 125 -7.12 -0.04 4.71
C ASN A 125 -5.66 0.10 5.14
N CYS A 126 -5.22 1.31 5.49
CA CYS A 126 -3.91 1.52 6.09
C CYS A 126 -3.91 2.48 7.27
N ASP A 127 -3.05 2.15 8.24
CA ASP A 127 -2.64 3.05 9.28
C ASP A 127 -1.34 3.72 8.88
N VAL A 128 -1.31 5.03 9.11
CA VAL A 128 -0.12 5.85 8.99
C VAL A 128 0.17 6.54 10.31
N THR A 129 1.45 6.69 10.61
CA THR A 129 1.91 7.53 11.72
C THR A 129 3.00 8.45 11.20
N PRO A 130 2.83 9.79 11.27
CA PRO A 130 3.84 10.74 10.83
C PRO A 130 5.16 10.51 11.57
N ILE A 131 6.27 10.51 10.83
CA ILE A 131 7.60 10.44 11.43
C ILE A 131 8.09 11.87 11.62
N LYS A 132 8.16 12.32 12.87
CA LYS A 132 8.83 13.59 13.20
C LYS A 132 10.27 13.48 12.71
N LYS A 133 10.71 14.37 11.80
CA LYS A 133 12.13 14.48 11.43
C LYS A 133 12.91 14.60 12.75
N ARG A 134 13.80 13.65 13.05
CA ARG A 134 14.79 13.86 14.11
C ARG A 134 15.51 15.16 13.76
N ARG A 135 15.41 16.17 14.63
CA ARG A 135 16.30 17.34 14.57
C ARG A 135 17.71 16.76 14.51
N LYS A 136 18.46 17.02 13.44
CA LYS A 136 19.90 16.83 13.46
C LYS A 136 20.39 17.67 14.64
N ARG A 137 20.79 17.00 15.72
CA ARG A 137 21.65 17.60 16.73
C ARG A 137 23.04 17.70 16.13
#